data_AF-A0A8H9GRI0-F1
#
_entry.id   AF-A0A8H9GRI0-F1
#
_cell.length_a   1.000
_cell.length_b   1.000
_cell.length_c   1.000
_cell.angle_alpha   90.00
_cell.angle_beta   90.00
_cell.angle_gamma   90.00
#
_symmetry.space_group_name_H-M   'P 1'
#
loop_
_entity.id
_entity.type
_entity.pdbx_description
1 polymer ?
#
loop_
_entity_poly.entity_id
_entity_poly.type
_entity_poly.pdbx_seq_one_letter_code
_entity_poly.pdbx_strand_id
1 'polypeptide(L)'
;MTVEERTWIGAVEWATKQNMSRHTVQGLLQRGRIEGARLENGHWLIPHDAPVPAMRASRAPLVAAPDGLQSLASWAIEHKVSEDRALAAHGDAGTLTRVNGHRFVPPGPLMPDHMPIEEWATREGLNRAYAIRMARAGQLDGAVRIARAWKVPRTLTYVRQRKPRT
;
A
#
# COMPACT_ATOMS: atom_id res chain seq x y z
N MET A 1 18.12 20.42 15.82
CA MET A 1 18.46 19.48 14.74
C MET A 1 18.43 20.27 13.45
N THR A 2 19.60 20.59 12.91
CA THR A 2 19.74 21.36 11.66
C THR A 2 19.27 20.49 10.50
N VAL A 3 18.24 20.95 9.79
CA VAL A 3 17.83 20.36 8.52
C VAL A 3 18.99 20.59 7.56
N GLU A 4 19.80 19.56 7.32
CA GLU A 4 20.85 19.63 6.30
C GLU A 4 20.17 19.98 4.97
N GLU A 5 20.55 21.12 4.40
CA GLU A 5 20.13 21.54 3.07
C GLU A 5 20.67 20.52 2.06
N ARG A 6 19.91 19.46 1.82
CA ARG A 6 20.24 18.47 0.80
C ARG A 6 20.20 19.19 -0.55
N THR A 7 21.35 19.34 -1.19
CA THR A 7 21.44 19.88 -2.54
C THR A 7 20.79 18.90 -3.51
N TRP A 8 19.76 19.35 -4.22
CA TRP A 8 19.02 18.55 -5.19
C TRP A 8 19.57 18.79 -6.59
N ILE A 9 19.85 17.72 -7.32
CA ILE A 9 20.27 17.78 -8.71
C ILE A 9 19.27 17.09 -9.62
N GLY A 10 19.24 17.49 -10.89
CA GLY A 10 18.36 16.89 -11.88
C GLY A 10 18.82 15.48 -12.27
N ALA A 11 17.88 14.67 -12.77
CA ALA A 11 18.18 13.32 -13.25
C ALA A 11 19.28 13.25 -14.32
N VAL A 12 19.40 14.28 -15.17
CA VAL A 12 20.44 14.36 -16.21
C VAL A 12 21.81 14.59 -15.59
N GLU A 13 21.90 15.53 -14.64
CA GLU A 13 23.13 15.88 -13.95
C GLU A 13 23.65 14.71 -13.08
N TRP A 14 22.74 14.04 -12.37
CA TRP A 14 23.08 12.84 -11.61
C TRP A 14 23.55 11.70 -12.53
N ALA A 15 22.94 11.53 -13.70
CA ALA A 15 23.36 10.53 -14.69
C ALA A 15 24.79 10.78 -15.17
N THR A 16 25.15 12.03 -15.47
CA THR A 16 26.52 12.41 -15.85
C THR A 16 27.51 12.14 -14.73
N LYS A 17 27.17 12.51 -13.49
CA LYS A 17 28.01 12.27 -12.31
C LYS A 17 28.32 10.79 -12.10
N GLN A 18 27.34 9.92 -12.29
CA GLN A 18 27.48 8.48 -12.09
C GLN A 18 27.92 7.71 -13.35
N ASN A 19 28.29 8.42 -14.43
CA ASN A 19 28.65 7.86 -15.73
C ASN A 19 27.59 6.85 -16.26
N MET A 20 26.32 7.21 -16.13
CA MET A 20 25.18 6.39 -16.55
C MET A 20 24.41 7.02 -17.70
N SER A 21 23.77 6.19 -18.51
CA SER A 21 22.86 6.69 -19.54
C SER A 21 21.60 7.30 -18.90
N ARG A 22 21.09 8.37 -19.51
CA ARG A 22 19.80 8.99 -19.11
C ARG A 22 18.67 7.98 -19.07
N HIS A 23 18.64 7.04 -20.02
CA HIS A 23 17.62 5.99 -20.07
C HIS A 23 17.71 5.03 -18.88
N THR A 24 18.93 4.63 -18.50
CA THR A 24 19.18 3.80 -17.31
C THR A 24 18.70 4.51 -16.05
N VAL A 25 19.09 5.77 -15.87
CA VAL A 25 18.68 6.58 -14.70
C VAL A 25 17.17 6.77 -14.66
N GLN A 26 16.53 7.05 -15.79
CA GLN A 26 15.08 7.16 -15.88
C GLN A 26 14.39 5.84 -15.48
N GLY A 27 14.92 4.70 -15.93
CA GLY A 27 14.45 3.38 -15.49
C GLY A 27 14.64 3.13 -14.00
N LEU A 28 15.73 3.61 -13.40
CA LEU A 28 15.97 3.52 -11.95
C LEU A 28 15.01 4.42 -11.16
N LEU A 29 14.73 5.63 -11.64
CA LEU A 29 13.79 6.57 -11.02
C LEU A 29 12.35 6.06 -11.09
N GLN A 30 11.92 5.59 -12.26
CA GLN A 30 10.59 4.99 -12.45
C GLN A 30 10.38 3.74 -11.62
N ARG A 31 11.46 3.00 -11.34
CA ARG A 31 11.47 1.85 -10.44
C ARG A 31 11.88 2.22 -9.03
N GLY A 32 11.91 3.50 -8.67
CA GLY A 32 12.18 3.95 -7.30
C GLY A 32 13.45 3.35 -6.68
N ARG A 33 14.51 3.23 -7.45
CA ARG A 33 15.79 2.62 -7.04
C ARG A 33 16.80 3.64 -6.54
N ILE A 34 16.53 4.93 -6.72
CA ILE A 34 17.43 6.00 -6.28
C ILE A 34 16.84 6.58 -4.99
N GLU A 35 17.58 6.43 -3.90
CA GLU A 35 17.15 6.84 -2.57
C GLU A 35 16.96 8.36 -2.50
N GLY A 36 15.87 8.78 -1.84
CA GLY A 36 15.50 10.18 -1.70
C GLY A 36 15.03 10.87 -2.99
N ALA A 37 15.01 10.19 -4.14
CA ALA A 37 14.54 10.79 -5.38
C ALA A 37 13.04 11.11 -5.32
N ARG A 38 12.68 12.33 -5.73
CA ARG A 38 11.30 12.82 -5.74
C ARG A 38 10.95 13.44 -7.09
N LEU A 39 9.67 13.38 -7.45
CA LEU A 39 9.14 14.01 -8.66
C LEU A 39 8.46 15.32 -8.26
N GLU A 40 9.00 16.44 -8.74
CA GLU A 40 8.49 17.78 -8.44
C GLU A 40 8.27 18.53 -9.76
N ASN A 41 7.06 19.05 -9.99
CA ASN A 41 6.67 19.75 -11.23
C ASN A 41 7.01 18.98 -12.53
N GLY A 42 6.93 17.65 -12.51
CA GLY A 42 7.26 16.80 -13.66
C GLY A 42 8.76 16.57 -13.88
N HIS A 43 9.61 17.07 -12.99
CA HIS A 43 11.05 16.87 -13.01
C HIS A 43 11.51 16.01 -11.84
N TRP A 44 12.41 15.07 -12.12
CA TRP A 44 13.02 14.25 -11.08
C TRP A 44 14.15 15.00 -10.41
N LEU A 45 14.02 15.17 -9.10
CA LEU A 45 15.02 15.72 -8.21
C LEU A 45 15.65 14.58 -7.42
N ILE A 46 16.97 14.51 -7.45
CA ILE A 46 17.76 13.48 -6.80
C ILE A 46 18.72 14.15 -5.82
N PRO A 47 18.86 13.65 -4.58
CA PRO A 47 19.90 14.14 -3.67
C PRO A 47 21.29 13.99 -4.30
N HIS A 48 22.12 15.02 -4.21
CA HIS A 48 23.46 15.02 -4.80
C HIS A 48 24.33 13.85 -4.29
N ASP A 49 24.12 13.42 -3.05
CA ASP A 49 24.78 12.35 -2.33
C ASP A 49 24.11 10.96 -2.48
N ALA A 50 23.02 10.86 -3.25
CA ALA A 50 22.28 9.61 -3.38
C ALA A 50 23.17 8.46 -3.90
N PRO A 51 23.24 7.31 -3.20
CA PRO A 51 24.09 6.20 -3.57
C PRO A 51 23.61 5.55 -4.88
N VAL A 52 24.56 5.00 -5.63
CA VAL A 52 24.25 4.24 -6.85
C VAL A 52 23.59 2.92 -6.47
N PRO A 53 22.38 2.62 -6.97
CA PRO A 53 21.75 1.34 -6.69
C PRO A 53 22.52 0.19 -7.34
N ALA A 54 22.69 -0.90 -6.60
CA ALA A 54 23.26 -2.12 -7.15
C ALA A 54 22.43 -2.59 -8.36
N MET A 55 23.06 -2.62 -9.54
CA MET A 55 22.38 -2.96 -10.81
C MET A 55 21.84 -4.40 -10.84
N ARG A 56 22.37 -5.28 -9.97
CA ARG A 56 21.96 -6.68 -9.84
C ARG A 56 21.14 -7.00 -8.58
N ALA A 57 20.87 -6.02 -7.71
CA ALA A 57 20.10 -6.29 -6.49
C ALA A 57 18.62 -6.52 -6.82
N SER A 58 18.17 -7.73 -6.55
CA SER A 58 16.82 -8.26 -6.67
C SER A 58 15.76 -7.32 -6.08
N ARG A 59 14.76 -6.94 -6.90
CA ARG A 59 13.35 -6.63 -6.55
C ARG A 59 12.98 -5.64 -5.42
N ALA A 60 13.88 -5.14 -4.58
CA ALA A 60 13.50 -4.20 -3.52
C ALA A 60 13.42 -2.74 -4.04
N PRO A 61 12.34 -2.00 -3.73
CA PRO A 61 12.32 -0.53 -3.82
C PRO A 61 13.36 0.08 -2.88
N LEU A 62 14.08 1.12 -3.32
CA LEU A 62 14.94 1.97 -2.47
C LEU A 62 14.30 3.35 -2.24
N VAL A 63 13.02 3.54 -2.60
CA VAL A 63 12.30 4.76 -2.27
C VAL A 63 12.12 4.78 -0.77
N ALA A 64 12.60 5.86 -0.13
CA ALA A 64 12.18 6.19 1.22
C ALA A 64 10.65 6.20 1.23
N ALA A 65 10.04 5.29 1.98
CA ALA A 65 8.59 5.25 2.04
C ALA A 65 8.10 6.62 2.53
N PRO A 66 7.08 7.23 1.88
CA PRO A 66 6.54 8.50 2.35
C PRO A 66 6.16 8.41 3.82
N ASP A 67 6.33 9.48 4.59
CA ASP A 67 6.26 9.47 6.06
C ASP A 67 5.14 8.58 6.62
N GLY A 68 5.56 7.52 7.33
CA GLY A 68 4.69 6.53 7.96
C GLY A 68 4.20 5.39 7.06
N LEU A 69 4.30 5.46 5.73
CA LEU A 69 3.95 4.34 4.86
C LEU A 69 5.01 3.23 4.95
N GLN A 70 4.60 1.96 4.88
CA GLN A 70 5.52 0.81 4.76
C GLN A 70 5.47 0.27 3.33
N SER A 71 6.60 -0.14 2.74
CA SER A 71 6.55 -0.79 1.42
C SER A 71 5.80 -2.14 1.50
N LEU A 72 5.05 -2.50 0.46
CA LEU A 72 4.34 -3.80 0.41
C LEU A 72 5.31 -4.98 0.62
N ALA A 73 6.52 -4.89 0.07
CA ALA A 73 7.56 -5.89 0.22
C ALA A 73 8.05 -6.01 1.68
N SER A 74 8.30 -4.88 2.35
CA SER A 74 8.70 -4.86 3.76
C SER A 74 7.61 -5.44 4.65
N TRP A 75 6.35 -5.09 4.39
CA TRP A 75 5.20 -5.65 5.10
C TRP A 75 5.09 -7.16 4.91
N ALA A 76 5.28 -7.64 3.67
CA ALA A 76 5.22 -9.06 3.33
C ALA A 76 6.30 -9.88 4.07
N ILE A 77 7.52 -9.33 4.16
CA ILE A 77 8.64 -9.94 4.92
C ILE A 77 8.30 -10.02 6.40
N GLU A 78 7.81 -8.92 7.00
CA GLU A 78 7.43 -8.87 8.41
C GLU A 78 6.32 -9.89 8.75
N HIS A 79 5.33 -10.02 7.86
CA HIS A 79 4.14 -10.82 8.09
C HIS A 79 4.27 -12.28 7.65
N LYS A 80 5.41 -12.72 7.13
CA LYS A 80 5.58 -14.15 6.82
C LYS A 80 4.93 -14.56 5.50
N VAL A 81 4.56 -13.62 4.63
CA VAL A 81 3.65 -13.86 3.49
C VAL A 81 4.28 -13.44 2.15
N SER A 82 3.77 -14.00 1.05
CA SER A 82 4.19 -13.59 -0.29
C SER A 82 3.67 -12.19 -0.63
N GLU A 83 4.40 -11.46 -1.48
CA GLU A 83 4.03 -10.13 -1.95
C GLU A 83 2.68 -10.14 -2.70
N ASP A 84 2.38 -11.21 -3.43
CA ASP A 84 1.05 -11.43 -4.04
C ASP A 84 -0.06 -11.59 -3.00
N ARG A 85 0.23 -12.23 -1.86
CA ARG A 85 -0.73 -12.39 -0.77
C ARG A 85 -0.90 -11.08 0.00
N ALA A 86 0.16 -10.30 0.15
CA ALA A 86 0.11 -8.93 0.65
C ALA A 86 -0.71 -8.03 -0.30
N LEU A 87 -0.48 -8.15 -1.60
CA LEU A 87 -1.25 -7.43 -2.61
C LEU A 87 -2.73 -7.81 -2.57
N ALA A 88 -3.05 -9.11 -2.43
CA ALA A 88 -4.42 -9.59 -2.27
C ALA A 88 -5.06 -9.11 -0.96
N ALA A 89 -4.27 -8.99 0.11
CA ALA A 89 -4.73 -8.48 1.40
C ALA A 89 -5.08 -6.99 1.33
N HIS A 90 -4.27 -6.19 0.61
CA HIS A 90 -4.39 -4.74 0.54
C HIS A 90 -5.13 -4.19 -0.69
N GLY A 91 -5.28 -4.96 -1.77
CA GLY A 91 -6.13 -4.67 -2.92
C GLY A 91 -5.64 -3.52 -3.82
N ASP A 92 -5.54 -3.80 -5.12
CA ASP A 92 -4.88 -2.97 -6.12
C ASP A 92 -5.64 -1.69 -6.57
N ALA A 93 -6.57 -1.15 -5.78
CA ALA A 93 -7.45 -0.06 -6.24
C ALA A 93 -7.84 1.03 -5.22
N GLY A 94 -7.22 1.10 -4.04
CA GLY A 94 -7.53 2.22 -3.14
C GLY A 94 -6.88 2.23 -1.76
N THR A 95 -6.34 1.10 -1.28
CA THR A 95 -5.70 1.01 0.03
C THR A 95 -4.18 1.17 -0.04
N LEU A 96 -3.59 0.94 -1.21
CA LEU A 96 -2.15 1.06 -1.44
C LEU A 96 -1.85 2.39 -2.09
N THR A 97 -1.00 3.18 -1.45
CA THR A 97 -0.47 4.40 -2.07
C THR A 97 0.55 3.98 -3.13
N ARG A 98 0.36 4.43 -4.37
CA ARG A 98 1.35 4.23 -5.43
C ARG A 98 2.27 5.45 -5.49
N VAL A 99 3.56 5.25 -5.19
CA VAL A 99 4.59 6.27 -5.38
C VAL A 99 5.68 5.69 -6.27
N ASN A 100 5.96 6.34 -7.39
CA ASN A 100 7.04 5.95 -8.29
C ASN A 100 7.00 4.47 -8.71
N GLY A 101 5.80 3.96 -9.06
CA GLY A 101 5.59 2.57 -9.47
C GLY A 101 5.54 1.54 -8.34
N HIS A 102 5.84 1.94 -7.10
CA HIS A 102 5.81 1.06 -5.93
C HIS A 102 4.53 1.20 -5.14
N ARG A 103 4.09 0.10 -4.53
CA ARG A 103 2.90 0.04 -3.69
C ARG A 103 3.32 0.14 -2.23
N PHE A 104 2.71 1.07 -1.51
CA PHE A 104 2.94 1.30 -0.08
C PHE A 104 1.67 1.08 0.72
N VAL A 105 1.81 0.44 1.86
CA VAL A 105 0.78 0.18 2.85
C VAL A 105 0.74 1.36 3.83
N PRO A 106 -0.42 1.99 4.10
CA PRO A 106 -0.53 3.09 5.05
C PRO A 106 -0.22 2.70 6.50
N PRO A 107 0.35 3.62 7.32
CA PRO A 107 0.47 3.45 8.76
C PRO A 107 -0.92 3.49 9.34
N GLY A 108 -1.42 2.33 9.70
CA GLY A 108 -2.69 2.18 10.36
C GLY A 108 -2.74 0.79 10.95
N PRO A 109 -3.56 0.58 11.99
CA PRO A 109 -3.74 -0.77 12.50
C PRO A 109 -4.12 -1.68 11.34
N LEU A 110 -3.35 -2.77 11.18
CA LEU A 110 -3.81 -3.98 10.50
C LEU A 110 -5.29 -4.10 10.79
N MET A 111 -6.14 -4.14 9.76
CA MET A 111 -7.58 -4.20 10.02
C MET A 111 -7.82 -5.32 11.03
N PRO A 112 -8.42 -5.00 12.20
CA PRO A 112 -8.46 -5.88 13.34
C PRO A 112 -9.24 -7.11 12.94
N ASP A 113 -8.55 -8.22 12.69
CA ASP A 113 -9.12 -9.54 12.44
C ASP A 113 -10.42 -9.51 11.63
N HIS A 114 -10.38 -9.14 10.35
CA HIS A 114 -11.57 -9.13 9.47
C HIS A 114 -11.64 -10.42 8.64
N MET A 115 -12.85 -10.95 8.44
CA MET A 115 -13.13 -12.10 7.60
C MET A 115 -13.96 -11.70 6.37
N PRO A 116 -13.92 -12.48 5.26
CA PRO A 116 -14.81 -12.30 4.13
C PRO A 116 -16.27 -12.32 4.57
N ILE A 117 -17.11 -11.46 3.98
CA ILE A 117 -18.54 -11.41 4.31
C ILE A 117 -19.24 -12.75 4.05
N GLU A 118 -18.73 -13.56 3.13
CA GLU A 118 -19.21 -14.91 2.87
C GLU A 118 -19.00 -15.85 4.06
N GLU A 119 -17.80 -15.83 4.63
CA GLU A 119 -17.42 -16.64 5.80
C GLU A 119 -18.21 -16.18 7.03
N TRP A 120 -18.30 -14.87 7.24
CA TRP A 120 -19.12 -14.27 8.29
C TRP A 120 -20.59 -14.63 8.16
N ALA A 121 -21.19 -14.46 6.97
CA ALA A 121 -22.60 -14.78 6.74
C ALA A 121 -22.90 -16.26 7.00
N THR A 122 -21.99 -17.16 6.61
CA THR A 122 -22.12 -18.60 6.87
C THR A 122 -22.10 -18.88 8.37
N ARG A 123 -21.17 -18.25 9.11
CA ARG A 123 -21.06 -18.38 10.57
C ARG A 123 -22.31 -17.90 11.30
N GLU A 124 -22.88 -16.78 10.87
CA GLU A 124 -24.09 -16.19 11.47
C GLU A 124 -25.39 -16.83 10.96
N GLY A 125 -25.32 -17.84 10.07
CA GLY A 125 -26.50 -18.49 9.49
C GLY A 125 -27.33 -17.57 8.59
N LEU A 126 -26.70 -16.58 7.96
CA LEU A 126 -27.31 -15.59 7.10
C LEU A 126 -27.13 -15.89 5.62
N ASN A 127 -28.09 -15.47 4.82
CA ASN A 127 -27.93 -15.46 3.37
C ASN A 127 -26.85 -14.44 2.95
N ARG A 128 -25.89 -14.87 2.12
CA ARG A 128 -24.82 -14.00 1.59
C ARG A 128 -25.33 -12.69 0.98
N ALA A 129 -26.36 -12.77 0.13
CA ALA A 129 -26.93 -11.58 -0.53
C ALA A 129 -27.55 -10.62 0.49
N TYR A 130 -28.14 -11.16 1.56
CA TYR A 130 -28.65 -10.37 2.67
C TYR A 130 -27.53 -9.66 3.44
N ALA A 131 -26.44 -10.37 3.76
CA ALA A 131 -25.26 -9.79 4.40
C ALA A 131 -24.63 -8.66 3.56
N ILE A 132 -24.44 -8.88 2.25
CA ILE A 132 -23.93 -7.85 1.34
C ILE A 132 -24.84 -6.63 1.29
N ARG A 133 -26.17 -6.83 1.31
CA ARG A 133 -27.14 -5.74 1.36
C ARG A 133 -27.01 -4.93 2.67
N MET A 134 -26.83 -5.59 3.80
CA MET A 134 -26.59 -4.93 5.10
C MET A 134 -25.29 -4.11 5.09
N ALA A 135 -24.20 -4.68 4.56
CA ALA A 135 -22.93 -3.99 4.43
C ALA A 135 -23.05 -2.72 3.56
N ARG A 136 -23.73 -2.83 2.40
CA ARG A 136 -24.01 -1.68 1.52
C ARG A 136 -24.87 -0.61 2.19
N ALA A 137 -25.80 -1.01 3.06
CA ALA A 137 -26.66 -0.12 3.80
C ALA A 137 -26.00 0.46 5.07
N GLY A 138 -24.72 0.14 5.35
CA GLY A 138 -24.01 0.60 6.54
C GLY A 138 -24.51 -0.02 7.84
N GLN A 139 -25.21 -1.17 7.79
CA GLN A 139 -25.80 -1.84 8.95
C GLN A 139 -24.83 -2.80 9.65
N LEU A 140 -23.65 -3.03 9.07
CA LEU A 140 -22.60 -3.85 9.65
C LEU A 140 -21.48 -2.93 10.11
N ASP A 141 -21.36 -2.75 11.42
CA ASP A 141 -20.34 -1.89 12.00
C ASP A 141 -18.94 -2.42 11.68
N GLY A 142 -18.07 -1.51 11.22
CA GLY A 142 -16.74 -1.86 10.73
C GLY A 142 -16.69 -2.63 9.40
N ALA A 143 -17.82 -2.86 8.70
CA ALA A 143 -17.76 -3.50 7.39
C ALA A 143 -17.11 -2.59 6.34
N VAL A 144 -16.13 -3.16 5.61
CA VAL A 144 -15.36 -2.44 4.60
C VAL A 144 -15.37 -3.19 3.27
N ARG A 145 -15.20 -2.45 2.17
CA ARG A 145 -15.11 -3.04 0.84
C ARG A 145 -13.66 -3.02 0.35
N ILE A 146 -13.05 -4.20 0.18
CA ILE A 146 -11.65 -4.38 -0.22
C ILE A 146 -11.60 -5.26 -1.47
N ALA A 147 -10.88 -4.83 -2.51
CA ALA A 147 -10.71 -5.58 -3.76
C ALA A 147 -12.04 -6.10 -4.35
N ARG A 148 -13.08 -5.25 -4.33
CA ARG A 148 -14.47 -5.54 -4.74
C ARG A 148 -15.25 -6.50 -3.83
N ALA A 149 -14.63 -7.12 -2.83
CA ALA A 149 -15.27 -7.97 -1.83
C ALA A 149 -15.60 -7.18 -0.54
N TRP A 150 -16.62 -7.61 0.19
CA TRP A 150 -16.90 -7.07 1.52
C TRP A 150 -16.15 -7.88 2.58
N LYS A 151 -15.54 -7.19 3.54
CA LYS A 151 -14.92 -7.79 4.73
C LYS A 151 -15.54 -7.18 5.97
N VAL A 152 -15.63 -7.99 7.02
CA VAL A 152 -16.37 -7.67 8.24
C VAL A 152 -15.49 -8.08 9.44
N PRO A 153 -15.48 -7.32 10.55
CA PRO A 153 -14.73 -7.71 11.74
C PRO A 153 -15.14 -9.12 12.20
N ARG A 154 -14.17 -9.99 12.54
CA ARG A 154 -14.43 -11.34 13.08
C ARG A 154 -15.19 -11.27 14.39
N THR A 155 -14.98 -10.21 15.17
CA THR A 155 -15.69 -9.93 16.42
C THR A 155 -17.14 -9.48 16.21
N LEU A 156 -17.52 -9.08 14.99
CA LEU A 156 -18.89 -8.67 14.70
C LEU A 156 -19.84 -9.86 14.80
N THR A 157 -20.81 -9.80 15.70
CA THR A 157 -21.89 -10.78 15.83
C THR A 157 -23.20 -10.19 15.34
N TYR A 158 -24.02 -10.99 14.66
CA TYR A 158 -25.30 -10.52 14.15
C TYR A 158 -26.39 -10.66 15.22
N VAL A 159 -26.85 -9.54 15.77
CA VAL A 159 -28.02 -9.51 16.66
C VAL A 159 -29.27 -9.19 15.84
N ARG A 160 -30.13 -10.19 15.63
CA ARG A 160 -31.39 -10.01 14.92
C ARG A 160 -32.30 -9.07 15.71
N GLN A 161 -32.45 -7.83 15.27
CA GLN A 161 -33.40 -6.91 15.88
C GLN A 161 -34.82 -7.48 15.72
N ARG A 162 -35.42 -7.93 16.83
CA ARG A 162 -36.84 -8.25 16.87
C ARG A 162 -37.58 -6.92 16.78
N LYS A 163 -38.38 -6.73 15.72
CA LYS A 163 -39.36 -5.64 15.69
C LYS A 163 -40.21 -5.77 16.96
N PRO A 164 -40.36 -4.73 17.79
CA PRO A 164 -41.36 -4.77 18.85
C PRO A 164 -42.72 -5.01 18.18
N ARG A 165 -43.47 -5.98 18.71
CA ARG A 165 -44.89 -6.14 18.35
C ARG A 165 -45.58 -4.91 18.92
N THR A 166 -45.89 -3.95 18.05
CA THR A 166 -46.86 -2.90 18.34
C THR A 166 -48.28 -3.46 18.30
#